data_AF-C2Q1N0-F1
#
_entry.id   AF-C2Q1N0-F1
#
_cell.length_a   1.000
_cell.length_b   1.000
_cell.length_c   1.000
_cell.angle_alpha   90.00
_cell.angle_beta   90.00
_cell.angle_gamma   90.00
#
_symmetry.space_group_name_H-M   'P 1'
#
loop_
_entity.id
_entity.type
_entity.pdbx_description
1 polymer ?
#
loop_
_entity_poly.entity_id
_entity_poly.type
_entity_poly.pdbx_seq_one_letter_code
_entity_poly.pdbx_strand_id
1 'polypeptide(L)' 'MVAAIVDDKMRELNAKNPSLDTSRLAVLTAVNVIHDYIKLKEEHEKLKESMTQKGIE' A
#
# COMPACT_ATOMS: atom_id res chain seq x y z
N MET A 1 3.49 16.40 1.30
CA MET A 1 4.00 15.15 1.90
C MET A 1 3.54 13.92 1.13
N VAL A 2 2.25 13.67 0.94
CA VAL A 2 1.73 12.49 0.18
C VAL A 2 2.22 12.43 -1.27
N ALA A 3 2.21 13.57 -1.97
CA ALA A 3 2.65 13.63 -3.38
C ALA A 3 4.11 13.19 -3.59
N ALA A 4 5.01 13.50 -2.64
CA ALA A 4 6.41 13.09 -2.73
C ALA A 4 6.57 11.57 -2.60
N ILE A 5 5.83 10.95 -1.67
CA ILE A 5 5.84 9.50 -1.47
C ILE A 5 5.33 8.77 -2.73
N VAL A 6 4.27 9.31 -3.35
CA VAL A 6 3.75 8.75 -4.59
C VAL A 6 4.75 8.90 -5.74
N ASP A 7 5.39 10.07 -5.88
CA ASP A 7 6.40 10.31 -6.92
C ASP A 7 7.60 9.37 -6.76
N ASP A 8 8.10 9.18 -5.53
CA ASP A 8 9.18 8.24 -5.24
C ASP A 8 8.77 6.81 -5.59
N LYS A 9 7.53 6.40 -5.27
CA LYS A 9 7.02 5.06 -5.61
C LYS A 9 6.87 4.86 -7.11
N MET A 10 6.42 5.89 -7.83
CA MET A 10 6.37 5.88 -9.30
C MET A 10 7.79 5.74 -9.89
N ARG A 11 8.79 6.45 -9.37
CA ARG A 11 10.19 6.33 -9.81
C ARG A 11 10.75 4.93 -9.55
N GLU A 12 10.48 4.36 -8.38
CA GLU A 12 10.91 3.00 -8.03
C GLU A 12 10.31 1.94 -8.98
N LEU A 13 9.00 2.04 -9.25
CA LEU A 13 8.30 1.12 -10.14
C LEU A 13 8.74 1.27 -11.59
N ASN A 14 9.03 2.49 -12.03
CA ASN A 14 9.55 2.76 -13.36
C ASN A 14 10.98 2.23 -13.54
N ALA A 15 11.83 2.35 -12.52
CA ALA A 15 13.18 1.78 -12.54
C ALA A 15 13.16 0.25 -12.70
N LYS A 16 12.14 -0.42 -12.14
CA LYS A 16 11.93 -1.87 -12.27
C LYS A 16 11.26 -2.26 -13.60
N ASN A 17 10.44 -1.38 -14.17
CA ASN A 17 9.68 -1.63 -15.40
C ASN A 17 9.68 -0.40 -16.34
N PRO A 18 10.80 -0.13 -17.01
CA PRO A 18 10.98 1.10 -17.80
C PRO A 18 10.14 1.16 -19.09
N SER A 19 9.45 0.06 -19.45
CA SER A 19 8.56 0.00 -20.62
C SER A 19 7.13 0.47 -20.35
N LEU A 20 6.80 0.79 -19.09
CA LEU A 20 5.48 1.30 -18.73
C LEU A 20 5.40 2.79 -19.03
N ASP A 21 4.37 3.20 -19.77
CA ASP A 21 4.03 4.62 -19.90
C ASP A 21 3.52 5.18 -18.56
N THR A 22 3.61 6.51 -18.42
CA THR A 22 3.25 7.23 -17.20
C THR A 22 1.83 6.94 -16.71
N SER A 23 0.88 6.68 -17.62
CA SER A 23 -0.51 6.39 -17.23
C SER A 23 -0.63 5.00 -16.60
N ARG A 24 -0.03 3.97 -17.21
CA ARG A 24 0.01 2.61 -16.62
C ARG A 24 0.80 2.59 -15.33
N LEU A 25 1.88 3.35 -15.24
CA LEU A 25 2.66 3.51 -14.01
C LEU A 25 1.83 4.15 -12.88
N ALA A 26 1.07 5.19 -13.19
CA ALA A 26 0.21 5.87 -12.21
C ALA A 26 -0.89 4.93 -11.69
N VAL A 27 -1.55 4.18 -12.59
CA VAL A 27 -2.56 3.18 -12.21
C VAL A 27 -1.94 2.07 -11.36
N LEU A 28 -0.78 1.52 -11.77
CA LEU A 28 -0.09 0.48 -11.01
C LEU A 28 0.30 0.97 -9.60
N THR A 29 0.76 2.21 -9.50
CA THR A 29 1.11 2.83 -8.21
C THR A 29 -0.13 2.98 -7.33
N ALA A 30 -1.24 3.47 -7.88
CA ALA A 30 -2.50 3.61 -7.15
C ALA A 30 -3.02 2.24 -6.66
N VAL A 31 -3.03 1.23 -7.53
CA VAL A 31 -3.47 -0.13 -7.18
C VAL A 31 -2.59 -0.74 -6.09
N ASN A 32 -1.26 -0.62 -6.23
CA ASN A 32 -0.32 -1.14 -5.23
C ASN A 32 -0.51 -0.47 -3.86
N VAL A 33 -0.65 0.86 -3.82
CA VAL A 33 -0.85 1.61 -2.56
C VAL A 33 -2.17 1.22 -1.88
N ILE A 34 -3.25 1.07 -2.65
CA ILE A 34 -4.55 0.67 -2.08
C ILE A 34 -4.51 -0.78 -1.58
N HIS A 35 -3.83 -1.68 -2.30
CA HIS A 35 -3.66 -3.06 -1.86
C HIS A 35 -2.91 -3.16 -0.53
N ASP A 36 -1.82 -2.41 -0.40
CA ASP A 36 -1.03 -2.36 0.85
C ASP A 36 -1.86 -1.79 2.00
N TYR A 37 -2.67 -0.75 1.74
CA TYR A 37 -3.59 -0.19 2.73
C TYR A 37 -4.65 -1.20 3.19
N ILE A 38 -5.25 -1.97 2.28
CA ILE A 38 -6.25 -3.00 2.61
C ILE A 38 -5.61 -4.06 3.52
N LYS A 39 -4.43 -4.57 3.16
CA LYS A 39 -3.71 -5.54 3.98
C LYS A 39 -3.39 -5.01 5.37
N LEU A 40 -2.89 -3.78 5.46
CA LEU A 40 -2.57 -3.14 6.73
C LEU A 40 -3.83 -3.01 7.60
N LYS A 41 -4.97 -2.66 7.00
CA LYS A 41 -6.25 -2.58 7.70
C LYS A 41 -6.70 -3.95 8.23
N GLU A 42 -6.60 -4.99 7.41
CA GLU A 42 -6.94 -6.37 7.82
C GLU A 42 -6.04 -6.86 8.96
N GLU A 43 -4.73 -6.60 8.90
CA GLU A 43 -3.79 -6.95 9.97
C GLU A 43 -4.09 -6.19 11.26
N HIS A 44 -4.44 -4.91 11.14
CA HIS A 44 -4.84 -4.09 12.28
C HIS A 44 -6.15 -4.57 12.91
N GLU A 45 -7.15 -4.94 12.12
CA GLU A 45 -8.41 -5.52 12.60
C GLU A 45 -8.16 -6.84 13.32
N LYS A 46 -7.38 -7.76 12.73
CA LYS A 46 -6.98 -9.03 13.36
C LYS A 46 -6.24 -8.81 14.69
N LEU A 47 -5.33 -7.84 14.73
CA LEU A 47 -4.59 -7.52 15.94
C LEU A 47 -5.53 -6.98 17.03
N LYS A 48 -6.45 -6.09 16.67
CA LYS A 48 -7.44 -5.52 17.59
C LYS A 48 -8.39 -6.59 18.14
N GLU A 49 -8.84 -7.52 17.31
CA GLU A 49 -9.62 -8.69 17.73
C GLU A 49 -8.82 -9.54 18.74
N SER A 50 -7.56 -9.84 18.44
CA SER A 50 -6.70 -10.63 19.33
C SER A 50 -6.45 -9.96 20.69
N MET A 51 -6.31 -8.62 20.73
CA MET A 51 -6.16 -7.87 21.97
C MET A 51 -7.46 -7.83 22.77
N THR A 52 -8.59 -7.72 22.08
CA THR A 52 -9.92 -7.75 22.73
C THR A 52 -10.19 -9.13 23.32
N GLN A 53 -9.83 -10.19 22.59
CA GLN A 53 -9.99 -11.57 23.05
C GLN A 53 -9.07 -11.91 24.24
N LYS A 54 -7.85 -11.37 24.27
CA LYS A 54 -6.92 -11.52 25.41
C LYS A 54 -7.29 -10.69 26.65
N GLY A 55 -8.14 -9.67 26.52
CA GLY A 55 -8.63 -8.89 27.66
C GLY A 55 -9.82 -9.52 28.39
N ILE A 56 -10.29 -10.69 27.92
CA ILE A 56 -11.45 -11.41 28.46
C ILE A 56 -11.00 -12.73 29.17
N GLU A 57 -9.70 -13.04 29.20
CA GLU A 57 -9.11 -14.13 30.01
C GLU A 57 -8.57 -13.62 31.35
#